data_AF-A0A959MTA8-F1
#
_entry.id   AF-A0A959MTA8-F1
#
_cell.length_a   1.000
_cell.length_b   1.000
_cell.length_c   1.000
_cell.angle_alpha   90.00
_cell.angle_beta   90.00
_cell.angle_gamma   90.00
#
_symmetry.space_group_name_H-M   'P 1'
#
loop_
_entity.id
_entity.type
_entity.pdbx_description
1 polymer ?
#
loop_
_entity_poly.entity_id
_entity_poly.type
_entity_poly.pdbx_seq_one_letter_code
_entity_poly.pdbx_strand_id
1 'polypeptide(L)'
;MKLIISTIILFCCTSLVKPDVIYLDPAPDAKYVSIYNNLIIGMESPINESLLAEVNITVTGSKSGLHTYDVKLTSDGKKILFRPQIPFRTNETVTVQVSSNNNQIKFNSRKDFSYRFTTEAARIPISGDKSLRDELGDYYRAPFELDNADPPELTVTISNNPSPGRLFVSSYNTDPSYLIIAENNANIYWSKGFGNQTLDFKVQSNGTLTYYLTGSDKFFQMNDNYEVIDSFACGNGYTTDTHEFILLPNGHSLLMAYDPQIVDMSQIVAGGDTAATVIGLIIQELDESKNVVFQWRSWDHFEITDATSLDLTSSTIDYVHGNAIDMDTDGNLLISSRHMDEITKIDRVKGSIIWRLGGIHNQFTFKNDSLGFFRQHCIRRIANGNITLFDNGNFHSPQFSRAVEYNLDEIGKTVTLVWEYRNNPTIYGFAMGSVQRLENGNTLIGWGFTTPALSEVTPDGKVALEMKFPGNIVSYRAFKFNWDNITSTGSNSGLVPESYSLAQNYPNPFNPVTSISYSIPVAGNVSIRVYDMMGREIKSLVSEYKQAGSYNILFDASNFASGVYLYKLEAGSYIASRKMVLIK
;
A
#
# COMPACT_ATOMS: atom_id res chain seq x y z
N MET A 1 28.46 59.01 -28.41
CA MET A 1 28.27 58.10 -29.56
C MET A 1 28.72 56.70 -29.15
N LYS A 2 27.77 55.83 -28.77
CA LYS A 2 27.75 54.37 -28.98
C LYS A 2 26.57 53.79 -28.19
N LEU A 3 25.53 53.42 -28.93
CA LEU A 3 24.51 52.47 -28.52
C LEU A 3 25.18 51.17 -28.07
N ILE A 4 24.70 50.59 -26.97
CA ILE A 4 24.73 49.13 -26.81
C ILE A 4 23.31 48.69 -26.43
N ILE A 5 22.71 48.02 -27.40
CA ILE A 5 21.46 47.27 -27.33
C ILE A 5 21.73 46.02 -26.51
N SER A 6 21.03 45.82 -25.40
CA SER A 6 20.95 44.51 -24.74
C SER A 6 19.57 43.92 -25.01
N THR A 7 19.53 43.09 -26.04
CA THR A 7 18.40 42.23 -26.41
C THR A 7 18.09 41.29 -25.24
N ILE A 8 16.92 41.45 -24.64
CA ILE A 8 16.30 40.45 -23.78
C ILE A 8 15.81 39.34 -24.71
N ILE A 9 16.57 38.24 -24.80
CA ILE A 9 16.08 37.02 -25.43
C ILE A 9 15.25 36.29 -24.37
N LEU A 10 13.95 36.52 -24.40
CA LEU A 10 12.97 35.72 -23.69
C LEU A 10 12.83 34.37 -24.42
N PHE A 11 13.64 33.37 -24.08
CA PHE A 11 13.32 31.98 -24.44
C PHE A 11 12.22 31.49 -23.50
N CYS A 12 10.98 31.88 -23.77
CA CYS A 12 9.82 31.13 -23.30
C CYS A 12 9.67 29.92 -24.23
N CYS A 13 10.58 28.95 -24.10
CA CYS A 13 10.39 27.64 -24.69
C CYS A 13 9.50 26.86 -23.72
N THR A 14 8.21 27.17 -23.69
CA THR A 14 7.22 26.20 -23.21
C THR A 14 7.28 25.06 -24.22
N SER A 15 8.11 24.04 -23.96
CA SER A 15 7.92 22.76 -24.61
C SER A 15 6.47 22.40 -24.34
N LEU A 16 5.62 22.42 -25.37
CA LEU A 16 4.27 21.91 -25.28
C LEU A 16 4.40 20.48 -24.77
N VAL A 17 4.04 20.31 -23.51
CA VAL A 17 3.96 19.00 -22.88
C VAL A 17 2.83 18.29 -23.59
N LYS A 18 3.16 17.27 -24.37
CA LYS A 18 2.19 16.39 -25.02
C LYS A 18 1.84 15.32 -23.99
N PRO A 19 0.61 15.26 -23.49
CA PRO A 19 0.27 14.30 -22.47
C PRO A 19 -0.01 12.95 -23.15
N ASP A 20 0.97 12.05 -23.20
CA ASP A 20 0.77 10.69 -23.72
C ASP A 20 -0.03 9.84 -22.71
N VAL A 21 -0.89 8.94 -23.20
CA VAL A 21 -1.68 8.03 -22.35
C VAL A 21 -0.80 6.87 -21.96
N ILE A 22 -0.60 6.70 -20.66
CA ILE A 22 0.29 5.68 -20.10
C ILE A 22 -0.42 4.66 -19.23
N TYR A 23 -1.72 4.87 -18.97
CA TYR A 23 -2.54 3.98 -18.17
C TYR A 23 -4.00 4.08 -18.58
N LEU A 24 -4.66 2.93 -18.67
CA LEU A 24 -6.08 2.79 -18.94
C LEU A 24 -6.66 1.75 -17.97
N ASP A 25 -7.69 2.12 -17.24
CA ASP A 25 -8.57 1.17 -16.55
C ASP A 25 -10.01 1.39 -16.99
N PRO A 26 -10.74 0.34 -17.42
CA PRO A 26 -10.22 -1.00 -17.72
C PRO A 26 -9.17 -0.98 -18.84
N ALA A 27 -8.28 -1.97 -18.84
CA ALA A 27 -7.31 -2.15 -19.91
C ALA A 27 -7.99 -2.49 -21.26
N PRO A 28 -7.34 -2.22 -22.41
CA PRO A 28 -7.82 -2.68 -23.71
C PRO A 28 -8.05 -4.20 -23.76
N ASP A 29 -9.21 -4.60 -24.30
CA ASP A 29 -9.70 -5.97 -24.40
C ASP A 29 -9.87 -6.72 -23.06
N ALA A 30 -9.84 -5.99 -21.94
CA ALA A 30 -10.09 -6.53 -20.61
C ALA A 30 -11.44 -7.28 -20.55
N LYS A 31 -11.45 -8.40 -19.85
CA LYS A 31 -12.65 -9.22 -19.59
C LYS A 31 -13.02 -9.14 -18.11
N TYR A 32 -14.21 -9.62 -17.77
CA TYR A 32 -14.68 -9.71 -16.38
C TYR A 32 -14.75 -8.37 -15.63
N VAL A 33 -14.87 -7.27 -16.38
CA VAL A 33 -14.91 -5.93 -15.77
C VAL A 33 -16.21 -5.76 -15.01
N SER A 34 -16.16 -5.22 -13.79
CA SER A 34 -17.37 -4.91 -13.03
C SER A 34 -18.30 -3.97 -13.81
N ILE A 35 -19.62 -4.21 -13.75
CA ILE A 35 -20.61 -3.29 -14.33
C ILE A 35 -20.60 -1.89 -13.69
N TYR A 36 -19.98 -1.74 -12.51
CA TYR A 36 -19.85 -0.47 -11.79
C TYR A 36 -18.50 0.22 -12.01
N ASN A 37 -17.63 -0.32 -12.88
CA ASN A 37 -16.28 0.22 -13.06
C ASN A 37 -16.33 1.66 -13.60
N ASN A 38 -15.54 2.56 -13.01
CA ASN A 38 -15.23 3.83 -13.64
C ASN A 38 -14.26 3.63 -14.82
N LEU A 39 -14.02 4.67 -15.61
CA LEU A 39 -12.92 4.68 -16.56
C LEU A 39 -11.84 5.62 -16.05
N ILE A 40 -10.59 5.20 -16.14
CA ILE A 40 -9.43 5.98 -15.73
C ILE A 40 -8.50 6.10 -16.93
N ILE A 41 -8.17 7.34 -17.30
CA ILE A 41 -7.13 7.64 -18.28
C ILE A 41 -5.98 8.32 -17.55
N GLY A 42 -4.85 7.63 -17.46
CA GLY A 42 -3.63 8.16 -16.89
C GLY A 42 -2.73 8.77 -17.96
N MET A 43 -2.27 9.99 -17.68
CA MET A 43 -1.46 10.82 -18.55
C MET A 43 -0.02 10.87 -18.01
N GLU A 44 0.96 10.84 -18.91
CA GLU A 44 2.38 10.97 -18.54
C GLU A 44 2.67 12.31 -17.86
N SER A 45 2.00 13.34 -18.32
CA SER A 45 2.15 14.69 -17.81
C SER A 45 0.82 15.27 -17.34
N PRO A 46 0.81 16.10 -16.29
CA PRO A 46 -0.39 16.75 -15.79
C PRO A 46 -1.08 17.59 -16.87
N ILE A 47 -2.41 17.53 -16.87
CA ILE A 47 -3.28 18.49 -17.56
C ILE A 47 -4.03 19.33 -16.51
N ASN A 48 -4.72 20.38 -16.96
CA ASN A 48 -5.58 21.21 -16.12
C ASN A 48 -7.03 21.17 -16.63
N GLU A 49 -7.95 21.76 -15.87
CA GLU A 49 -9.38 21.81 -16.21
C GLU A 49 -9.67 22.43 -17.57
N SER A 50 -8.88 23.43 -17.99
CA SER A 50 -9.03 24.04 -19.32
C SER A 50 -8.66 23.08 -20.46
N LEU A 51 -7.63 22.26 -20.28
CA LEU A 51 -7.25 21.22 -21.24
C LEU A 51 -8.24 20.05 -21.20
N LEU A 52 -8.74 19.69 -20.02
CA LEU A 52 -9.76 18.64 -19.87
C LEU A 52 -11.04 18.99 -20.65
N ALA A 53 -11.46 20.26 -20.66
CA ALA A 53 -12.61 20.73 -21.43
C ALA A 53 -12.46 20.51 -22.95
N GLU A 54 -11.25 20.30 -23.45
CA GLU A 54 -10.94 20.02 -24.87
C GLU A 54 -10.86 18.51 -25.17
N VAL A 55 -11.06 17.65 -24.16
CA VAL A 55 -11.11 16.19 -24.31
C VAL A 55 -12.55 15.74 -24.46
N ASN A 56 -12.87 15.11 -25.60
CA ASN A 56 -14.16 14.50 -25.83
C ASN A 56 -14.03 12.99 -25.61
N ILE A 57 -14.89 12.44 -24.75
CA ILE A 57 -15.05 11.00 -24.58
C ILE A 57 -16.44 10.59 -25.05
N THR A 58 -16.52 9.46 -25.74
CA THR A 58 -17.77 8.78 -26.05
C THR A 58 -17.62 7.34 -25.59
N VAL A 59 -18.58 6.87 -24.81
CA VAL A 59 -18.58 5.51 -24.32
C VAL A 59 -19.93 4.89 -24.62
N THR A 60 -19.88 3.78 -25.34
CA THR A 60 -21.06 3.09 -25.81
C THR A 60 -20.98 1.63 -25.42
N GLY A 61 -21.93 1.20 -24.60
CA GLY A 61 -22.13 -0.21 -24.33
C GLY A 61 -23.01 -0.85 -25.41
N SER A 62 -22.68 -2.07 -25.83
CA SER A 62 -23.45 -2.80 -26.85
C SER A 62 -24.90 -3.14 -26.46
N LYS A 63 -25.27 -3.00 -25.18
CA LYS A 63 -26.60 -3.28 -24.62
C LYS A 63 -27.23 -2.07 -23.90
N SER A 64 -26.42 -1.29 -23.19
CA SER A 64 -26.80 -0.08 -22.44
C SER A 64 -26.82 1.17 -23.32
N GLY A 65 -26.22 1.13 -24.50
CA GLY A 65 -26.18 2.25 -25.42
C GLY A 65 -25.15 3.32 -25.01
N LEU A 66 -25.42 4.56 -25.39
CA LEU A 66 -24.57 5.70 -25.06
C LEU A 66 -24.70 6.05 -23.58
N HIS A 67 -23.56 6.25 -22.92
CA HIS A 67 -23.51 6.61 -21.51
C HIS A 67 -23.17 8.08 -21.30
N THR A 68 -23.66 8.61 -20.18
CA THR A 68 -23.26 9.91 -19.60
C THR A 68 -22.35 9.69 -18.39
N TYR A 69 -21.50 10.67 -18.12
CA TYR A 69 -20.41 10.54 -17.15
C TYR A 69 -20.26 11.77 -16.29
N ASP A 70 -19.93 11.54 -15.02
CA ASP A 70 -19.29 12.55 -14.20
C ASP A 70 -17.79 12.49 -14.45
N VAL A 71 -17.18 13.64 -14.77
CA VAL A 71 -15.75 13.74 -15.07
C VAL A 71 -15.05 14.41 -13.91
N LYS A 72 -13.93 13.81 -13.46
CA LYS A 72 -13.08 14.39 -12.42
C LYS A 72 -11.62 14.29 -12.83
N LEU A 73 -10.89 15.39 -12.72
CA LEU A 73 -9.43 15.40 -12.78
C LEU A 73 -8.86 15.13 -11.38
N THR A 74 -7.83 14.29 -11.28
CA THR A 74 -7.10 14.12 -10.02
C THR A 74 -6.37 15.41 -9.63
N SER A 75 -6.13 15.61 -8.33
CA SER A 75 -5.50 16.83 -7.80
C SER A 75 -4.11 17.11 -8.39
N ASP A 76 -3.39 16.08 -8.81
CA ASP A 76 -2.10 16.17 -9.50
C ASP A 76 -2.20 16.41 -11.01
N GLY A 77 -3.42 16.44 -11.56
CA GLY A 77 -3.70 16.63 -12.99
C GLY A 77 -3.35 15.42 -13.87
N LYS A 78 -2.92 14.29 -13.30
CA LYS A 78 -2.37 13.16 -14.08
C LYS A 78 -3.40 12.12 -14.48
N LYS A 79 -4.59 12.08 -13.88
CA LYS A 79 -5.60 11.10 -14.22
C LYS A 79 -6.97 11.74 -14.39
N ILE A 80 -7.66 11.30 -15.42
CA ILE A 80 -9.05 11.69 -15.70
C ILE A 80 -9.92 10.50 -15.33
N LEU A 81 -10.88 10.72 -14.44
CA LEU A 81 -11.86 9.75 -14.01
C LEU A 81 -13.17 10.04 -14.72
N PHE A 82 -13.71 9.07 -15.45
CA PHE A 82 -15.05 9.12 -16.02
C PHE A 82 -15.93 8.11 -15.30
N ARG A 83 -16.91 8.58 -14.53
CA ARG A 83 -17.81 7.69 -13.79
C ARG A 83 -19.13 7.58 -14.52
N PRO A 84 -19.49 6.39 -15.02
CA PRO A 84 -20.80 6.18 -15.60
C PRO A 84 -21.90 6.61 -14.61
N GLN A 85 -22.85 7.44 -15.05
CA GLN A 85 -23.99 7.82 -14.21
C GLN A 85 -24.96 6.65 -13.98
N ILE A 86 -24.93 5.67 -14.89
CA ILE A 86 -25.62 4.39 -14.75
C ILE A 86 -24.63 3.24 -14.96
N PRO A 87 -24.78 2.11 -14.25
CA PRO A 87 -23.93 0.95 -14.47
C PRO A 87 -24.05 0.42 -15.91
N PHE A 88 -22.98 -0.21 -16.38
CA PHE A 88 -23.01 -1.03 -17.60
C PHE A 88 -23.95 -2.24 -17.42
N ARG A 89 -24.24 -2.95 -18.50
CA ARG A 89 -24.97 -4.23 -18.46
C ARG A 89 -24.00 -5.40 -18.37
N THR A 90 -24.46 -6.52 -17.85
CA THR A 90 -23.73 -7.78 -17.83
C THR A 90 -23.46 -8.32 -19.24
N ASN A 91 -22.28 -8.89 -19.45
CA ASN A 91 -21.86 -9.49 -20.72
C ASN A 91 -21.98 -8.50 -21.89
N GLU A 92 -21.54 -7.27 -21.65
CA GLU A 92 -21.61 -6.17 -22.60
C GLU A 92 -20.20 -5.81 -23.07
N THR A 93 -20.07 -5.54 -24.37
CA THR A 93 -18.85 -4.92 -24.89
C THR A 93 -19.02 -3.42 -24.81
N VAL A 94 -18.16 -2.77 -24.06
CA VAL A 94 -18.10 -1.32 -23.92
C VAL A 94 -17.01 -0.80 -24.84
N THR A 95 -17.36 0.13 -25.73
CA THR A 95 -16.41 0.82 -26.60
C THR A 95 -16.18 2.22 -26.05
N VAL A 96 -14.91 2.56 -25.81
CA VAL A 96 -14.47 3.89 -25.39
C VAL A 96 -13.77 4.54 -26.57
N GLN A 97 -14.16 5.77 -26.87
CA GLN A 97 -13.57 6.62 -27.90
C GLN A 97 -13.17 7.93 -27.24
N VAL A 98 -11.91 8.30 -27.37
CA VAL A 98 -11.36 9.52 -26.80
C VAL A 98 -10.76 10.32 -27.93
N SER A 99 -11.03 11.62 -27.96
CA SER A 99 -10.46 12.55 -28.93
C SER A 99 -10.20 13.90 -28.28
N SER A 100 -9.31 14.69 -28.87
CA SER A 100 -9.14 16.10 -28.49
C SER A 100 -9.21 17.02 -29.69
N ASN A 101 -9.92 18.13 -29.49
CA ASN A 101 -9.96 19.24 -30.45
C ASN A 101 -8.68 20.09 -30.38
N ASN A 102 -7.89 19.94 -29.32
CA ASN A 102 -6.69 20.72 -29.07
C ASN A 102 -5.44 20.00 -29.63
N ASN A 103 -4.70 20.69 -30.50
CA ASN A 103 -3.46 20.18 -31.09
C ASN A 103 -2.34 19.88 -30.07
N GLN A 104 -2.46 20.43 -28.86
CA GLN A 104 -1.50 20.23 -27.77
C GLN A 104 -1.74 18.91 -27.02
N ILE A 105 -2.97 18.38 -27.05
CA ILE A 105 -3.33 17.11 -26.42
C ILE A 105 -3.20 16.02 -27.47
N LYS A 106 -2.30 15.07 -27.23
CA LYS A 106 -2.10 13.92 -28.11
C LYS A 106 -2.05 12.66 -27.28
N PHE A 107 -2.81 11.65 -27.67
CA PHE A 107 -2.82 10.34 -27.05
C PHE A 107 -1.93 9.42 -27.90
N ASN A 108 -0.74 9.07 -27.42
CA ASN A 108 0.23 8.25 -28.15
C ASN A 108 0.53 8.81 -29.54
N SER A 109 0.88 10.11 -29.59
CA SER A 109 1.10 10.88 -30.82
C SER A 109 -0.10 11.05 -31.77
N ARG A 110 -1.29 10.52 -31.45
CA ARG A 110 -2.55 10.73 -32.19
C ARG A 110 -3.45 11.74 -31.50
N LYS A 111 -4.47 12.24 -32.18
CA LYS A 111 -5.51 13.10 -31.57
C LYS A 111 -6.68 12.33 -30.98
N ASP A 112 -6.76 11.06 -31.33
CA ASP A 112 -7.82 10.15 -30.94
C ASP A 112 -7.27 8.74 -30.71
N PHE A 113 -8.02 7.98 -29.91
CA PHE A 113 -7.87 6.54 -29.82
C PHE A 113 -9.21 5.92 -29.43
N SER A 114 -9.34 4.62 -29.67
CA SER A 114 -10.47 3.84 -29.22
C SER A 114 -10.01 2.48 -28.74
N TYR A 115 -10.67 1.98 -27.71
CA TYR A 115 -10.49 0.63 -27.18
C TYR A 115 -11.83 0.09 -26.70
N ARG A 116 -11.85 -1.19 -26.37
CA ARG A 116 -13.03 -1.86 -25.83
C ARG A 116 -12.66 -2.73 -24.65
N PHE A 117 -13.65 -3.04 -23.81
CA PHE A 117 -13.56 -4.06 -22.78
C PHE A 117 -14.92 -4.77 -22.65
N THR A 118 -14.95 -5.88 -21.93
CA THR A 118 -16.18 -6.66 -21.71
C THR A 118 -16.49 -6.73 -20.23
N THR A 119 -17.73 -6.38 -19.88
CA THR A 119 -18.24 -6.41 -18.52
C THR A 119 -18.85 -7.76 -18.16
N GLU A 120 -18.81 -8.10 -16.88
CA GLU A 120 -19.50 -9.25 -16.30
C GLU A 120 -20.30 -8.79 -15.07
N ALA A 121 -21.40 -9.48 -14.75
CA ALA A 121 -22.11 -9.23 -13.51
C ALA A 121 -21.14 -9.35 -12.35
N ALA A 122 -21.21 -8.41 -11.40
CA ALA A 122 -20.66 -8.65 -10.08
C ALA A 122 -21.35 -9.92 -9.53
N ARG A 123 -20.63 -11.04 -9.53
CA ARG A 123 -21.08 -12.26 -8.85
C ARG A 123 -21.06 -11.98 -7.36
N ILE A 124 -21.83 -12.77 -6.60
CA ILE A 124 -21.97 -12.61 -5.15
C ILE A 124 -20.59 -12.28 -4.57
N PRO A 125 -20.41 -11.10 -3.97
CA PRO A 125 -19.22 -10.74 -3.21
C PRO A 125 -18.65 -11.95 -2.48
N ILE A 126 -17.50 -12.45 -2.92
CA ILE A 126 -16.66 -13.19 -2.00
C ILE A 126 -16.01 -12.09 -1.19
N SER A 127 -16.54 -11.85 0.01
CA SER A 127 -15.85 -10.99 0.98
C SER A 127 -14.45 -11.55 1.20
N GLY A 128 -13.46 -10.71 1.47
CA GLY A 128 -12.11 -11.21 1.82
C GLY A 128 -12.09 -12.15 3.03
N ASP A 129 -13.14 -12.07 3.84
CA ASP A 129 -13.42 -13.03 4.90
C ASP A 129 -13.67 -14.44 4.35
N LYS A 130 -14.40 -14.60 3.24
CA LYS A 130 -14.60 -15.91 2.61
C LYS A 130 -13.30 -16.49 2.04
N SER A 131 -12.45 -15.73 1.36
CA SER A 131 -11.16 -16.25 0.87
C SER A 131 -10.23 -16.68 2.00
N LEU A 132 -10.21 -15.91 3.10
CA LEU A 132 -9.45 -16.29 4.29
C LEU A 132 -10.07 -17.53 4.98
N ARG A 133 -11.40 -17.68 4.97
CA ARG A 133 -12.07 -18.91 5.46
C ARG A 133 -11.84 -20.11 4.58
N ASP A 134 -11.83 -19.95 3.26
CA ASP A 134 -11.50 -21.03 2.34
C ASP A 134 -10.06 -21.53 2.64
N GLU A 135 -9.18 -20.66 3.15
CA GLU A 135 -7.86 -21.03 3.67
C GLU A 135 -7.89 -21.71 5.06
N LEU A 136 -8.79 -21.31 5.97
CA LEU A 136 -8.71 -21.65 7.42
C LEU A 136 -9.85 -22.47 8.02
N GLY A 137 -11.02 -22.56 7.38
CA GLY A 137 -12.27 -23.18 7.89
C GLY A 137 -13.31 -22.20 8.50
N ASP A 138 -14.59 -22.63 8.54
CA ASP A 138 -15.80 -21.80 8.73
C ASP A 138 -16.02 -21.20 10.14
N TYR A 139 -16.30 -19.88 10.21
CA TYR A 139 -17.12 -19.22 11.25
C TYR A 139 -17.75 -17.92 10.69
N TYR A 140 -19.08 -17.85 10.48
CA TYR A 140 -19.79 -16.59 10.14
C TYR A 140 -20.83 -16.19 11.19
N ARG A 141 -20.84 -14.91 11.55
CA ARG A 141 -21.94 -14.19 12.21
C ARG A 141 -22.01 -12.76 11.65
N ALA A 142 -23.15 -12.09 11.86
CA ALA A 142 -23.28 -10.67 11.53
C ALA A 142 -22.48 -9.81 12.52
N PRO A 143 -21.80 -8.73 12.09
CA PRO A 143 -20.95 -7.91 12.95
C PRO A 143 -21.74 -7.16 14.02
N PHE A 144 -21.30 -7.29 15.28
CA PHE A 144 -21.71 -6.44 16.38
C PHE A 144 -20.56 -6.29 17.39
N GLU A 145 -20.54 -5.16 18.09
CA GLU A 145 -19.59 -4.89 19.17
C GLU A 145 -20.07 -5.54 20.47
N LEU A 146 -19.11 -5.96 21.31
CA LEU A 146 -19.40 -6.52 22.62
C LEU A 146 -18.90 -5.59 23.71
N ASP A 147 -19.81 -5.14 24.55
CA ASP A 147 -19.47 -4.46 25.79
C ASP A 147 -19.13 -5.49 26.88
N ASN A 148 -17.99 -5.29 27.56
CA ASN A 148 -17.62 -5.96 28.83
C ASN A 148 -17.25 -7.46 28.77
N ALA A 149 -16.67 -7.95 27.68
CA ALA A 149 -16.01 -9.26 27.69
C ALA A 149 -14.49 -9.10 27.92
N ASP A 150 -13.91 -9.87 28.85
CA ASP A 150 -12.48 -9.81 29.14
C ASP A 150 -11.67 -10.36 27.95
N PRO A 151 -10.60 -9.69 27.50
CA PRO A 151 -9.72 -10.22 26.46
C PRO A 151 -8.99 -11.50 26.95
N PRO A 152 -8.52 -12.36 26.03
CA PRO A 152 -7.71 -13.52 26.39
C PRO A 152 -6.46 -13.13 27.18
N GLU A 153 -6.15 -13.90 28.24
CA GLU A 153 -4.95 -13.68 29.04
C GLU A 153 -3.67 -13.89 28.21
N LEU A 154 -2.78 -12.89 28.22
CA LEU A 154 -1.51 -12.97 27.51
C LEU A 154 -0.41 -13.51 28.42
N THR A 155 0.36 -14.47 27.93
CA THR A 155 1.61 -14.87 28.59
C THR A 155 2.78 -14.27 27.82
N VAL A 156 3.61 -13.46 28.49
CA VAL A 156 4.83 -12.90 27.89
C VAL A 156 6.07 -13.32 28.67
N THR A 157 7.08 -13.80 27.95
CA THR A 157 8.43 -14.04 28.49
C THR A 157 9.39 -12.99 27.93
N ILE A 158 10.01 -12.19 28.81
CA ILE A 158 11.06 -11.24 28.44
C ILE A 158 12.42 -11.88 28.76
N SER A 159 13.25 -12.00 27.75
CA SER A 159 14.55 -12.69 27.85
C SER A 159 15.73 -11.76 27.63
N ASN A 160 15.60 -10.72 26.79
CA ASN A 160 16.74 -9.87 26.44
C ASN A 160 16.34 -8.53 25.78
N ASN A 161 16.30 -7.43 26.54
CA ASN A 161 16.19 -6.05 26.04
C ASN A 161 15.21 -5.86 24.84
N PRO A 162 13.91 -6.13 25.02
CA PRO A 162 12.93 -5.85 23.98
C PRO A 162 12.86 -4.36 23.67
N SER A 163 12.57 -4.02 22.42
CA SER A 163 12.36 -2.66 21.94
C SER A 163 11.31 -1.95 22.80
N PRO A 164 11.40 -0.63 22.99
CA PRO A 164 10.29 0.15 23.51
C PRO A 164 9.06 0.05 22.59
N GLY A 165 7.92 0.50 23.10
CA GLY A 165 6.63 0.48 22.40
C GLY A 165 5.71 -0.64 22.85
N ARG A 166 4.49 -0.62 22.31
CA ARG A 166 3.39 -1.54 22.62
C ARG A 166 3.16 -2.53 21.48
N LEU A 167 2.75 -3.73 21.84
CA LEU A 167 2.40 -4.83 20.94
C LEU A 167 0.95 -4.68 20.48
N PHE A 168 0.72 -4.80 19.18
CA PHE A 168 -0.58 -4.74 18.52
C PHE A 168 -0.87 -6.09 17.91
N VAL A 169 -1.93 -6.73 18.39
CA VAL A 169 -2.37 -8.07 17.94
C VAL A 169 -3.88 -8.10 17.81
N SER A 170 -4.38 -8.98 16.95
CA SER A 170 -5.80 -9.28 16.85
C SER A 170 -6.02 -10.76 17.08
N SER A 171 -6.82 -11.11 18.08
CA SER A 171 -7.01 -12.52 18.44
C SER A 171 -7.88 -13.21 17.40
N TYR A 172 -7.39 -14.31 16.85
CA TYR A 172 -8.08 -15.16 15.89
C TYR A 172 -8.34 -16.56 16.49
N ASN A 173 -9.30 -17.31 15.95
CA ASN A 173 -9.80 -18.58 16.50
C ASN A 173 -10.44 -18.44 17.89
N THR A 174 -11.08 -17.31 18.15
CA THR A 174 -11.85 -17.07 19.38
C THR A 174 -13.15 -16.36 19.05
N ASP A 175 -14.18 -16.64 19.85
CA ASP A 175 -15.46 -15.95 19.84
C ASP A 175 -15.74 -15.53 21.30
N PRO A 176 -15.62 -14.24 21.63
CA PRO A 176 -15.33 -13.12 20.72
C PRO A 176 -13.87 -12.98 20.28
N SER A 177 -13.65 -12.20 19.21
CA SER A 177 -12.33 -11.74 18.73
C SER A 177 -12.02 -10.36 19.29
N TYR A 178 -10.75 -10.07 19.55
CA TYR A 178 -10.29 -8.86 20.20
C TYR A 178 -9.18 -8.17 19.42
N LEU A 179 -9.29 -6.85 19.32
CA LEU A 179 -8.14 -5.97 19.11
C LEU A 179 -7.46 -5.78 20.46
N ILE A 180 -6.13 -5.93 20.52
CA ILE A 180 -5.38 -5.82 21.78
C ILE A 180 -4.12 -4.98 21.55
N ILE A 181 -3.93 -3.99 22.42
CA ILE A 181 -2.68 -3.26 22.63
C ILE A 181 -2.12 -3.71 23.97
N ALA A 182 -0.94 -4.31 23.97
CA ALA A 182 -0.30 -4.84 25.17
C ALA A 182 1.09 -4.24 25.39
N GLU A 183 1.45 -4.08 26.65
CA GLU A 183 2.82 -3.77 27.06
C GLU A 183 3.72 -5.00 26.90
N ASN A 184 5.04 -4.77 26.91
CA ASN A 184 6.03 -5.86 26.85
C ASN A 184 5.93 -6.85 28.02
N ASN A 185 5.27 -6.49 29.12
CA ASN A 185 5.12 -7.33 30.32
C ASN A 185 3.76 -8.06 30.38
N ALA A 186 3.06 -8.19 29.25
CA ALA A 186 1.72 -8.77 29.11
C ALA A 186 0.56 -7.92 29.63
N ASN A 187 0.81 -6.77 30.28
CA ASN A 187 -0.28 -5.90 30.71
C ASN A 187 -1.03 -5.37 29.48
N ILE A 188 -2.34 -5.58 29.47
CA ILE A 188 -3.20 -5.05 28.42
C ILE A 188 -3.37 -3.55 28.66
N TYR A 189 -2.88 -2.75 27.70
CA TYR A 189 -3.03 -1.30 27.71
C TYR A 189 -4.44 -0.90 27.27
N TRP A 190 -4.92 -1.55 26.21
CA TRP A 190 -6.25 -1.35 25.67
C TRP A 190 -6.70 -2.61 24.93
N SER A 191 -8.01 -2.89 24.94
CA SER A 191 -8.60 -3.96 24.14
C SER A 191 -10.04 -3.64 23.77
N LYS A 192 -10.51 -4.19 22.64
CA LYS A 192 -11.91 -4.12 22.23
C LYS A 192 -12.37 -5.45 21.62
N GLY A 193 -13.49 -5.98 22.11
CA GLY A 193 -14.08 -7.24 21.67
C GLY A 193 -15.16 -7.07 20.60
N PHE A 194 -15.24 -8.04 19.69
CA PHE A 194 -16.16 -8.08 18.57
C PHE A 194 -16.74 -9.49 18.40
N GLY A 195 -18.01 -9.58 18.01
CA GLY A 195 -18.66 -10.86 17.66
C GLY A 195 -18.18 -11.46 16.32
N ASN A 196 -17.30 -10.74 15.61
CA ASN A 196 -16.70 -11.10 14.33
C ASN A 196 -15.17 -11.03 14.44
N GLN A 197 -14.47 -11.72 13.55
CA GLN A 197 -13.00 -11.72 13.54
C GLN A 197 -12.47 -10.33 13.19
N THR A 198 -11.43 -9.93 13.90
CA THR A 198 -10.69 -8.69 13.65
C THR A 198 -9.29 -8.98 13.14
N LEU A 199 -8.85 -8.24 12.13
CA LEU A 199 -7.59 -8.50 11.43
C LEU A 199 -6.84 -7.20 11.12
N ASP A 200 -5.55 -7.35 10.77
CA ASP A 200 -4.64 -6.28 10.33
C ASP A 200 -4.65 -5.02 11.22
N PHE A 201 -4.64 -5.23 12.54
CA PHE A 201 -4.64 -4.14 13.52
C PHE A 201 -3.26 -3.47 13.64
N LYS A 202 -3.15 -2.23 13.15
CA LYS A 202 -1.86 -1.51 13.11
C LYS A 202 -2.01 0.01 13.12
N VAL A 203 -0.89 0.69 13.39
CA VAL A 203 -0.76 2.15 13.29
C VAL A 203 -0.40 2.52 11.85
N GLN A 204 -1.06 3.55 11.33
CA GLN A 204 -0.84 4.11 10.00
C GLN A 204 0.12 5.31 10.03
N SER A 205 0.61 5.71 8.85
CA SER A 205 1.61 6.78 8.70
C SER A 205 1.19 8.14 9.28
N ASN A 206 -0.11 8.40 9.40
CA ASN A 206 -0.65 9.63 9.99
C ASN A 206 -0.90 9.55 11.51
N GLY A 207 -0.49 8.44 12.17
CA GLY A 207 -0.67 8.24 13.61
C GLY A 207 -2.04 7.70 14.03
N THR A 208 -2.92 7.36 13.09
CA THR A 208 -4.21 6.69 13.40
C THR A 208 -4.06 5.17 13.44
N LEU A 209 -5.04 4.50 14.02
CA LEU A 209 -5.13 3.03 14.05
C LEU A 209 -6.06 2.56 12.95
N THR A 210 -5.81 1.37 12.40
CA THR A 210 -6.75 0.70 11.50
C THR A 210 -6.89 -0.76 11.82
N TYR A 211 -8.06 -1.32 11.54
CA TYR A 211 -8.33 -2.76 11.59
C TYR A 211 -9.39 -3.14 10.55
N TYR A 212 -9.41 -4.39 10.15
CA TYR A 212 -10.49 -5.00 9.39
C TYR A 212 -11.47 -5.72 10.32
N LEU A 213 -12.76 -5.65 10.01
CA LEU A 213 -13.81 -6.41 10.69
C LEU A 213 -14.52 -7.33 9.70
N THR A 214 -14.49 -8.65 9.94
CA THR A 214 -15.12 -9.60 9.03
C THR A 214 -16.63 -9.40 8.92
N GLY A 215 -17.18 -9.62 7.72
CA GLY A 215 -18.58 -9.37 7.39
C GLY A 215 -18.96 -7.88 7.21
N SER A 216 -18.03 -6.95 7.41
CA SER A 216 -18.27 -5.51 7.14
C SER A 216 -17.80 -5.05 5.75
N ASP A 217 -16.94 -5.83 5.11
CA ASP A 217 -16.24 -5.53 3.86
C ASP A 217 -15.47 -4.20 3.89
N LYS A 218 -14.98 -3.82 5.08
CA LYS A 218 -14.36 -2.51 5.35
C LYS A 218 -13.20 -2.61 6.33
N PHE A 219 -12.24 -1.71 6.12
CA PHE A 219 -11.33 -1.28 7.17
C PHE A 219 -11.92 -0.10 7.92
N PHE A 220 -11.74 -0.08 9.24
CA PHE A 220 -12.11 1.02 10.10
C PHE A 220 -10.85 1.75 10.58
N GLN A 221 -10.92 3.07 10.60
CA GLN A 221 -9.86 3.93 11.13
C GLN A 221 -10.29 4.49 12.48
N MET A 222 -9.42 4.38 13.48
CA MET A 222 -9.62 4.95 14.82
C MET A 222 -8.61 6.04 15.12
N ASN A 223 -9.05 7.04 15.88
CA ASN A 223 -8.16 8.02 16.49
C ASN A 223 -7.42 7.42 17.71
N ASP A 224 -6.62 8.25 18.37
CA ASP A 224 -5.87 7.90 19.59
C ASP A 224 -6.75 7.69 20.83
N ASN A 225 -8.01 8.15 20.80
CA ASN A 225 -9.02 7.85 21.81
C ASN A 225 -9.82 6.57 21.48
N TYR A 226 -9.40 5.79 20.48
CA TYR A 226 -10.04 4.54 20.04
C TYR A 226 -11.46 4.70 19.50
N GLU A 227 -11.81 5.90 19.06
CA GLU A 227 -13.08 6.18 18.40
C GLU A 227 -12.92 5.95 16.90
N VAL A 228 -13.87 5.24 16.29
CA VAL A 228 -13.93 5.09 14.84
C VAL A 228 -14.26 6.44 14.21
N ILE A 229 -13.34 6.96 13.40
CA ILE A 229 -13.47 8.27 12.73
C ILE A 229 -13.71 8.14 11.23
N ASP A 230 -13.37 7.00 10.63
CA ASP A 230 -13.61 6.74 9.21
C ASP A 230 -13.70 5.23 8.89
N SER A 231 -14.14 4.90 7.67
CA SER A 231 -14.08 3.56 7.10
C SER A 231 -13.75 3.58 5.61
N PHE A 232 -13.07 2.54 5.14
CA PHE A 232 -12.54 2.41 3.80
C PHE A 232 -13.01 1.11 3.16
N ALA A 233 -13.44 1.19 1.90
CA ALA A 233 -13.83 0.04 1.09
C ALA A 233 -13.35 0.24 -0.34
N CYS A 234 -13.09 -0.87 -1.05
CA CYS A 234 -12.88 -0.83 -2.48
C CYS A 234 -14.11 -0.26 -3.20
N GLY A 235 -13.85 0.52 -4.26
CA GLY A 235 -14.86 1.08 -5.15
C GLY A 235 -15.18 0.16 -6.33
N ASN A 236 -15.87 0.70 -7.35
CA ASN A 236 -16.20 -0.01 -8.59
C ASN A 236 -17.02 -1.30 -8.39
N GLY A 237 -17.73 -1.42 -7.26
CA GLY A 237 -18.56 -2.59 -6.93
C GLY A 237 -17.76 -3.81 -6.45
N TYR A 238 -16.45 -3.67 -6.23
CA TYR A 238 -15.63 -4.72 -5.65
C TYR A 238 -15.77 -4.77 -4.13
N THR A 239 -15.62 -5.96 -3.57
CA THR A 239 -15.72 -6.19 -2.13
C THR A 239 -14.33 -6.20 -1.53
N THR A 240 -14.11 -5.34 -0.54
CA THR A 240 -12.81 -5.18 0.10
C THR A 240 -12.35 -6.49 0.71
N ASP A 241 -11.09 -6.80 0.46
CA ASP A 241 -10.42 -7.93 1.07
C ASP A 241 -9.86 -7.56 2.47
N THR A 242 -9.61 -8.57 3.31
CA THR A 242 -9.20 -8.40 4.71
C THR A 242 -7.71 -8.16 4.94
N HIS A 243 -6.84 -8.41 3.95
CA HIS A 243 -5.42 -8.67 4.20
C HIS A 243 -4.57 -7.41 4.37
N GLU A 244 -4.87 -6.33 3.63
CA GLU A 244 -4.02 -5.14 3.66
C GLU A 244 -4.80 -3.83 3.46
N PHE A 245 -4.56 -2.90 4.38
CA PHE A 245 -4.84 -1.48 4.22
C PHE A 245 -3.59 -0.64 4.49
N ILE A 246 -3.29 0.31 3.60
CA ILE A 246 -2.22 1.30 3.80
C ILE A 246 -2.77 2.70 3.57
N LEU A 247 -2.65 3.57 4.56
CA LEU A 247 -2.84 5.00 4.37
C LEU A 247 -1.52 5.65 3.95
N LEU A 248 -1.54 6.26 2.77
CA LEU A 248 -0.39 6.89 2.16
C LEU A 248 -0.19 8.32 2.71
N PRO A 249 1.07 8.83 2.72
CA PRO A 249 1.36 10.18 3.22
C PRO A 249 0.63 11.32 2.50
N ASN A 250 0.15 11.08 1.27
CA ASN A 250 -0.65 12.03 0.49
C ASN A 250 -2.16 11.94 0.80
N GLY A 251 -2.57 11.23 1.86
CA GLY A 251 -3.97 11.06 2.24
C GLY A 251 -4.75 10.03 1.41
N HIS A 252 -4.13 9.44 0.39
CA HIS A 252 -4.72 8.34 -0.38
C HIS A 252 -4.66 7.03 0.43
N SER A 253 -5.47 6.06 0.04
CA SER A 253 -5.45 4.72 0.65
C SER A 253 -5.25 3.62 -0.39
N LEU A 254 -4.44 2.61 -0.06
CA LEU A 254 -4.32 1.36 -0.81
C LEU A 254 -5.12 0.26 -0.14
N LEU A 255 -5.88 -0.46 -0.95
CA LEU A 255 -6.74 -1.58 -0.55
C LEU A 255 -6.63 -2.69 -1.60
N MET A 256 -7.07 -3.88 -1.23
CA MET A 256 -7.28 -4.99 -2.16
C MET A 256 -8.71 -5.51 -2.11
N ALA A 257 -9.10 -6.25 -3.13
CA ALA A 257 -10.37 -6.94 -3.25
C ALA A 257 -10.20 -8.23 -4.03
N TYR A 258 -11.15 -9.14 -3.87
CA TYR A 258 -11.25 -10.34 -4.69
C TYR A 258 -12.39 -10.24 -5.70
N ASP A 259 -12.15 -10.79 -6.89
CA ASP A 259 -13.04 -10.73 -8.04
C ASP A 259 -13.33 -12.14 -8.58
N PRO A 260 -14.32 -12.85 -8.04
CA PRO A 260 -14.69 -14.20 -8.46
C PRO A 260 -15.45 -14.21 -9.79
N GLN A 261 -14.98 -15.03 -10.72
CA GLN A 261 -15.53 -15.19 -12.05
C GLN A 261 -15.82 -16.67 -12.34
N ILE A 262 -16.85 -16.95 -13.14
CA ILE A 262 -17.01 -18.31 -13.66
C ILE A 262 -16.24 -18.44 -14.95
N VAL A 263 -15.33 -19.41 -14.96
CA VAL A 263 -14.43 -19.69 -16.06
C VAL A 263 -14.63 -21.15 -16.46
N ASP A 264 -14.75 -21.38 -17.76
CA ASP A 264 -14.69 -22.73 -18.32
C ASP A 264 -13.24 -23.20 -18.33
N MET A 265 -12.81 -23.81 -17.23
CA MET A 265 -11.44 -24.30 -17.07
C MET A 265 -11.13 -25.48 -17.98
N SER A 266 -12.14 -26.15 -18.56
CA SER A 266 -11.93 -27.20 -19.56
C SER A 266 -11.28 -26.67 -20.84
N GLN A 267 -11.40 -25.35 -21.11
CA GLN A 267 -10.73 -24.67 -22.22
C GLN A 267 -9.28 -24.28 -21.89
N ILE A 268 -8.87 -24.36 -20.62
CA ILE A 268 -7.56 -23.91 -20.13
C ILE A 268 -6.67 -25.10 -19.75
N VAL A 269 -7.23 -26.07 -19.01
CA VAL A 269 -6.54 -27.28 -18.57
C VAL A 269 -7.39 -28.52 -18.83
N ALA A 270 -6.72 -29.63 -19.17
CA ALA A 270 -7.41 -30.90 -19.40
C ALA A 270 -8.09 -31.38 -18.10
N GLY A 271 -9.39 -31.71 -18.19
CA GLY A 271 -10.18 -32.13 -17.04
C GLY A 271 -10.69 -30.99 -16.16
N GLY A 272 -10.47 -29.72 -16.54
CA GLY A 272 -11.00 -28.57 -15.81
C GLY A 272 -12.53 -28.54 -15.74
N ASP A 273 -13.06 -28.04 -14.63
CA ASP A 273 -14.49 -27.79 -14.46
C ASP A 273 -14.98 -26.73 -15.48
N THR A 274 -16.08 -27.01 -16.16
CA THR A 274 -16.65 -26.13 -17.20
C THR A 274 -17.31 -24.87 -16.64
N ALA A 275 -17.46 -24.79 -15.32
CA ALA A 275 -18.00 -23.65 -14.61
C ALA A 275 -17.30 -23.42 -13.25
N ALA A 276 -15.96 -23.45 -13.24
CA ALA A 276 -15.18 -23.19 -12.04
C ALA A 276 -15.34 -21.73 -11.57
N THR A 277 -15.42 -21.52 -10.25
CA THR A 277 -15.25 -20.19 -9.63
C THR A 277 -13.77 -19.87 -9.51
N VAL A 278 -13.27 -19.00 -10.38
CA VAL A 278 -11.88 -18.54 -10.37
C VAL A 278 -11.80 -17.15 -9.77
N ILE A 279 -10.93 -16.94 -8.77
CA ILE A 279 -10.84 -15.71 -8.00
C ILE A 279 -9.61 -14.92 -8.45
N GLY A 280 -9.84 -13.71 -8.98
CA GLY A 280 -8.79 -12.74 -9.29
C GLY A 280 -8.55 -11.74 -8.16
N LEU A 281 -7.37 -11.14 -8.14
CA LEU A 281 -6.98 -10.07 -7.23
C LEU A 281 -7.21 -8.70 -7.89
N ILE A 282 -7.75 -7.78 -7.12
CA ILE A 282 -7.88 -6.36 -7.46
C ILE A 282 -7.10 -5.55 -6.43
N ILE A 283 -6.32 -4.57 -6.88
CA ILE A 283 -5.65 -3.60 -6.02
C ILE A 283 -6.17 -2.23 -6.42
N GLN A 284 -6.55 -1.42 -5.43
CA GLN A 284 -7.05 -0.07 -5.67
C GLN A 284 -6.28 0.96 -4.84
N GLU A 285 -6.08 2.12 -5.46
CA GLU A 285 -5.75 3.34 -4.75
C GLU A 285 -6.95 4.28 -4.79
N LEU A 286 -7.34 4.77 -3.62
CA LEU A 286 -8.39 5.76 -3.48
C LEU A 286 -7.80 7.12 -3.12
N ASP A 287 -8.33 8.20 -3.70
CA ASP A 287 -8.04 9.55 -3.23
C ASP A 287 -8.70 9.85 -1.87
N GLU A 288 -8.41 11.01 -1.29
CA GLU A 288 -8.98 11.47 0.00
C GLU A 288 -10.52 11.51 -0.01
N SER A 289 -11.13 11.62 -1.19
CA SER A 289 -12.59 11.60 -1.39
C SER A 289 -13.10 10.21 -1.78
N LYS A 290 -12.31 9.16 -1.54
CA LYS A 290 -12.61 7.73 -1.75
C LYS A 290 -12.89 7.35 -3.20
N ASN A 291 -12.32 8.11 -4.13
CA ASN A 291 -12.46 7.82 -5.54
C ASN A 291 -11.37 6.87 -6.00
N VAL A 292 -11.71 5.83 -6.76
CA VAL A 292 -10.73 4.94 -7.39
C VAL A 292 -9.92 5.74 -8.42
N VAL A 293 -8.65 6.00 -8.09
CA VAL A 293 -7.68 6.72 -8.94
C VAL A 293 -6.61 5.79 -9.52
N PHE A 294 -6.55 4.56 -9.08
CA PHE A 294 -5.76 3.50 -9.69
C PHE A 294 -6.43 2.17 -9.37
N GLN A 295 -6.46 1.28 -10.35
CA GLN A 295 -6.96 -0.07 -10.24
C GLN A 295 -6.05 -1.01 -11.03
N TRP A 296 -5.59 -2.06 -10.37
CA TRP A 296 -4.80 -3.11 -10.99
C TRP A 296 -5.52 -4.43 -10.81
N ARG A 297 -5.73 -5.16 -11.91
CA ARG A 297 -6.55 -6.38 -11.93
C ARG A 297 -5.67 -7.53 -12.38
N SER A 298 -5.56 -8.59 -11.58
CA SER A 298 -4.73 -9.73 -11.95
C SER A 298 -5.18 -10.38 -13.26
N TRP A 299 -6.47 -10.30 -13.58
CA TRP A 299 -7.04 -10.73 -14.87
C TRP A 299 -6.37 -10.14 -16.11
N ASP A 300 -5.80 -8.94 -15.99
CA ASP A 300 -5.19 -8.22 -17.11
C ASP A 300 -3.66 -8.43 -17.16
N HIS A 301 -3.10 -9.15 -16.17
CA HIS A 301 -1.65 -9.20 -15.94
C HIS A 301 -1.08 -10.59 -15.65
N PHE A 302 -1.89 -11.54 -15.18
CA PHE A 302 -1.50 -12.90 -14.84
C PHE A 302 -2.36 -13.93 -15.57
N GLU A 303 -1.75 -15.10 -15.80
CA GLU A 303 -2.46 -16.28 -16.30
C GLU A 303 -2.87 -17.16 -15.12
N ILE A 304 -4.05 -17.78 -15.19
CA ILE A 304 -4.52 -18.73 -14.14
C ILE A 304 -3.52 -19.88 -13.97
N THR A 305 -2.85 -20.28 -15.07
CA THR A 305 -1.86 -21.35 -15.07
C THR A 305 -0.54 -20.99 -14.40
N ASP A 306 -0.35 -19.74 -13.96
CA ASP A 306 0.82 -19.37 -13.16
C ASP A 306 0.77 -20.01 -11.76
N ALA A 307 -0.42 -20.38 -11.26
CA ALA A 307 -0.61 -21.00 -9.96
C ALA A 307 -0.36 -22.52 -10.00
N THR A 308 0.87 -22.92 -10.33
CA THR A 308 1.23 -24.33 -10.60
C THR A 308 1.12 -25.26 -9.39
N SER A 309 1.01 -24.72 -8.19
CA SER A 309 0.87 -25.49 -6.95
C SER A 309 -0.59 -25.75 -6.54
N LEU A 310 -1.56 -25.33 -7.36
CA LEU A 310 -2.99 -25.56 -7.15
C LEU A 310 -3.53 -26.67 -8.06
N ASP A 311 -4.63 -27.29 -7.62
CA ASP A 311 -5.45 -28.13 -8.49
C ASP A 311 -6.35 -27.26 -9.38
N LEU A 312 -5.90 -27.03 -10.61
CA LEU A 312 -6.64 -26.23 -11.59
C LEU A 312 -7.85 -26.98 -12.20
N THR A 313 -8.12 -28.22 -11.78
CA THR A 313 -9.36 -28.95 -12.13
C THR A 313 -10.50 -28.73 -11.15
N SER A 314 -10.21 -28.10 -10.00
CA SER A 314 -11.17 -27.78 -8.95
C SER A 314 -12.31 -26.86 -9.44
N SER A 315 -13.48 -27.00 -8.84
CA SER A 315 -14.62 -26.10 -9.04
C SER A 315 -14.45 -24.73 -8.40
N THR A 316 -13.43 -24.53 -7.55
CA THR A 316 -13.02 -23.23 -7.00
C THR A 316 -11.50 -23.10 -7.03
N ILE A 317 -11.00 -22.01 -7.60
CA ILE A 317 -9.58 -21.75 -7.84
C ILE A 317 -9.27 -20.30 -7.45
N ASP A 318 -8.53 -20.11 -6.36
CA ASP A 318 -7.95 -18.81 -6.00
C ASP A 318 -6.51 -18.79 -6.48
N TYR A 319 -6.25 -18.31 -7.70
CA TYR A 319 -4.93 -18.52 -8.32
C TYR A 319 -3.85 -17.54 -7.82
N VAL A 320 -4.24 -16.33 -7.38
CA VAL A 320 -3.28 -15.32 -6.91
C VAL A 320 -3.14 -15.36 -5.39
N HIS A 321 -4.27 -15.30 -4.68
CA HIS A 321 -4.34 -15.06 -3.24
C HIS A 321 -3.38 -13.96 -2.78
N GLY A 322 -3.70 -12.72 -3.13
CA GLY A 322 -2.92 -11.55 -2.73
C GLY A 322 -3.08 -11.28 -1.23
N ASN A 323 -1.98 -11.21 -0.49
CA ASN A 323 -2.05 -11.13 0.98
C ASN A 323 -1.22 -10.00 1.62
N ALA A 324 -0.51 -9.22 0.80
CA ALA A 324 0.19 -8.03 1.23
C ALA A 324 0.47 -7.10 0.05
N ILE A 325 0.40 -5.80 0.32
CA ILE A 325 0.87 -4.71 -0.54
C ILE A 325 1.90 -3.91 0.27
N ASP A 326 2.88 -3.33 -0.40
CA ASP A 326 3.70 -2.27 0.18
C ASP A 326 4.08 -1.22 -0.86
N MET A 327 4.36 0.00 -0.39
CA MET A 327 4.91 1.07 -1.21
C MET A 327 6.43 0.95 -1.20
N ASP A 328 7.03 0.71 -2.37
CA ASP A 328 8.48 0.71 -2.51
C ASP A 328 9.04 2.14 -2.44
N THR A 329 10.33 2.25 -2.20
CA THR A 329 11.08 3.52 -2.04
C THR A 329 11.07 4.41 -3.29
N ASP A 330 10.80 3.84 -4.46
CA ASP A 330 10.64 4.54 -5.74
C ASP A 330 9.17 4.90 -6.06
N GLY A 331 8.25 4.65 -5.13
CA GLY A 331 6.83 4.95 -5.26
C GLY A 331 6.03 3.92 -6.07
N ASN A 332 6.65 2.79 -6.44
CA ASN A 332 5.96 1.65 -7.05
C ASN A 332 5.40 0.70 -6.00
N LEU A 333 4.58 -0.26 -6.41
CA LEU A 333 3.94 -1.20 -5.49
C LEU A 333 4.67 -2.55 -5.49
N LEU A 334 4.86 -3.11 -4.30
CA LEU A 334 5.19 -4.52 -4.12
C LEU A 334 3.93 -5.27 -3.72
N ILE A 335 3.71 -6.45 -4.30
CA ILE A 335 2.58 -7.32 -3.96
C ILE A 335 3.08 -8.71 -3.63
N SER A 336 2.43 -9.36 -2.67
CA SER A 336 2.69 -10.76 -2.33
C SER A 336 1.52 -11.62 -2.80
N SER A 337 1.82 -12.54 -3.71
CA SER A 337 0.88 -13.50 -4.28
C SER A 337 1.16 -14.88 -3.68
N ARG A 338 0.37 -15.25 -2.66
CA ARG A 338 0.59 -16.46 -1.86
C ARG A 338 0.52 -17.71 -2.73
N HIS A 339 -0.50 -17.81 -3.59
CA HIS A 339 -0.74 -19.03 -4.37
C HIS A 339 0.20 -19.23 -5.55
N MET A 340 0.95 -18.18 -5.90
CA MET A 340 1.98 -18.19 -6.94
C MET A 340 3.40 -18.29 -6.37
N ASP A 341 3.56 -18.25 -5.04
CA ASP A 341 4.86 -18.24 -4.35
C ASP A 341 5.76 -17.10 -4.86
N GLU A 342 5.17 -15.92 -5.08
CA GLU A 342 5.80 -14.82 -5.82
C GLU A 342 5.58 -13.43 -5.18
N ILE A 343 6.61 -12.59 -5.25
CA ILE A 343 6.53 -11.14 -5.07
C ILE A 343 6.61 -10.44 -6.45
N THR A 344 5.65 -9.56 -6.74
CA THR A 344 5.61 -8.80 -8.00
C THR A 344 5.77 -7.31 -7.70
N LYS A 345 6.59 -6.60 -8.49
CA LYS A 345 6.66 -5.14 -8.47
C LYS A 345 5.85 -4.55 -9.63
N ILE A 346 5.00 -3.58 -9.33
CA ILE A 346 4.07 -2.95 -10.26
C ILE A 346 4.40 -1.46 -10.38
N ASP A 347 4.50 -0.97 -11.62
CA ASP A 347 4.58 0.46 -11.91
C ASP A 347 3.25 1.12 -11.51
N ARG A 348 3.26 1.90 -10.42
CA ARG A 348 2.03 2.51 -9.87
C ARG A 348 1.41 3.56 -10.79
N VAL A 349 2.17 4.07 -11.75
CA VAL A 349 1.69 5.07 -12.71
C VAL A 349 1.11 4.39 -13.95
N LYS A 350 1.76 3.34 -14.46
CA LYS A 350 1.41 2.67 -15.72
C LYS A 350 0.58 1.39 -15.55
N GLY A 351 0.55 0.81 -14.35
CA GLY A 351 -0.06 -0.48 -14.06
C GLY A 351 0.73 -1.69 -14.61
N SER A 352 1.83 -1.49 -15.32
CA SER A 352 2.64 -2.58 -15.87
C SER A 352 3.48 -3.27 -14.78
N ILE A 353 3.69 -4.57 -14.91
CA ILE A 353 4.66 -5.31 -14.09
C ILE A 353 6.09 -4.84 -14.43
N ILE A 354 6.87 -4.52 -13.40
CA ILE A 354 8.29 -4.16 -13.51
C ILE A 354 9.16 -5.41 -13.40
N TRP A 355 8.93 -6.25 -12.39
CA TRP A 355 9.62 -7.53 -12.21
C TRP A 355 8.82 -8.50 -11.35
N ARG A 356 9.23 -9.78 -11.41
CA ARG A 356 8.65 -10.91 -10.67
C ARG A 356 9.78 -11.67 -9.95
N LEU A 357 9.64 -11.91 -8.65
CA LEU A 357 10.59 -12.58 -7.77
C LEU A 357 9.92 -13.80 -7.14
N GLY A 358 10.51 -14.98 -7.30
CA GLY A 358 9.85 -16.25 -6.92
C GLY A 358 8.86 -16.74 -7.99
N GLY A 359 8.14 -17.81 -7.68
CA GLY A 359 7.20 -18.45 -8.60
C GLY A 359 7.84 -18.96 -9.91
N ILE A 360 6.98 -19.31 -10.88
CA ILE A 360 7.42 -19.87 -12.16
C ILE A 360 8.01 -18.84 -13.14
N HIS A 361 7.71 -17.55 -12.92
CA HIS A 361 8.22 -16.43 -13.73
C HIS A 361 9.34 -15.66 -13.03
N ASN A 362 10.01 -16.31 -12.07
CA ASN A 362 11.10 -15.72 -11.32
C ASN A 362 12.18 -15.14 -12.25
N GLN A 363 12.50 -13.86 -12.05
CA GLN A 363 13.55 -13.18 -12.81
C GLN A 363 14.88 -13.12 -12.05
N PHE A 364 14.92 -13.48 -10.76
CA PHE A 364 16.07 -13.24 -9.89
C PHE A 364 16.86 -14.51 -9.59
N THR A 365 18.18 -14.38 -9.52
CA THR A 365 19.05 -15.44 -8.98
C THR A 365 19.16 -15.31 -7.47
N PHE A 366 18.73 -16.34 -6.73
CA PHE A 366 18.91 -16.42 -5.28
C PHE A 366 20.37 -16.69 -4.91
N LYS A 367 20.87 -15.92 -3.95
CA LYS A 367 22.20 -16.06 -3.34
C LYS A 367 22.05 -16.24 -1.84
N ASN A 368 22.88 -17.12 -1.27
CA ASN A 368 22.86 -17.48 0.16
C ASN A 368 21.52 -18.03 0.66
N ASP A 369 20.64 -18.45 -0.25
CA ASP A 369 19.40 -19.11 0.08
C ASP A 369 19.10 -20.17 -0.98
N SER A 370 19.23 -21.44 -0.60
CA SER A 370 18.90 -22.57 -1.46
C SER A 370 17.43 -22.98 -1.36
N LEU A 371 16.66 -22.37 -0.46
CA LEU A 371 15.27 -22.72 -0.18
C LEU A 371 14.31 -21.80 -0.94
N GLY A 372 14.63 -20.50 -1.01
CA GLY A 372 13.66 -19.49 -1.44
C GLY A 372 12.51 -19.38 -0.43
N PHE A 373 11.34 -18.93 -0.86
CA PHE A 373 10.16 -18.79 0.02
C PHE A 373 8.93 -19.43 -0.63
N PHE A 374 7.99 -19.86 0.21
CA PHE A 374 6.73 -20.45 -0.24
C PHE A 374 5.56 -19.96 0.62
N ARG A 375 4.43 -19.66 -0.04
CA ARG A 375 3.19 -19.17 0.59
C ARG A 375 3.41 -17.93 1.46
N GLN A 376 4.35 -17.07 1.07
CA GLN A 376 4.84 -15.95 1.86
C GLN A 376 3.78 -14.90 2.20
N HIS A 377 4.01 -14.15 3.28
CA HIS A 377 3.17 -13.05 3.75
C HIS A 377 4.00 -11.80 4.07
N CYS A 378 3.32 -10.67 4.20
CA CYS A 378 3.85 -9.43 4.78
C CYS A 378 5.15 -8.93 4.11
N ILE A 379 5.16 -8.87 2.77
CA ILE A 379 6.26 -8.21 2.04
C ILE A 379 6.37 -6.75 2.47
N ARG A 380 7.56 -6.31 2.87
CA ARG A 380 7.86 -4.91 3.21
C ARG A 380 9.19 -4.48 2.64
N ARG A 381 9.28 -3.27 2.09
CA ARG A 381 10.54 -2.58 1.83
C ARG A 381 10.94 -1.79 3.07
N ILE A 382 12.07 -2.14 3.67
CA ILE A 382 12.58 -1.48 4.87
C ILE A 382 13.59 -0.39 4.52
N ALA A 383 13.88 0.49 5.49
CA ALA A 383 14.62 1.74 5.29
C ALA A 383 16.05 1.58 4.71
N ASN A 384 16.68 0.41 4.86
CA ASN A 384 17.99 0.11 4.27
C ASN A 384 17.91 -0.33 2.79
N GLY A 385 16.72 -0.36 2.20
CA GLY A 385 16.47 -0.80 0.82
C GLY A 385 16.27 -2.30 0.67
N ASN A 386 16.45 -3.10 1.72
CA ASN A 386 16.15 -4.54 1.67
C ASN A 386 14.65 -4.79 1.75
N ILE A 387 14.23 -5.98 1.32
CA ILE A 387 12.87 -6.45 1.60
C ILE A 387 12.89 -7.43 2.77
N THR A 388 11.83 -7.41 3.57
CA THR A 388 11.51 -8.46 4.55
C THR A 388 10.20 -9.12 4.18
N LEU A 389 10.10 -10.42 4.43
CA LEU A 389 8.84 -11.16 4.31
C LEU A 389 8.79 -12.30 5.34
N PHE A 390 7.58 -12.75 5.65
CA PHE A 390 7.34 -13.97 6.40
C PHE A 390 7.23 -15.14 5.40
N ASP A 391 8.14 -16.09 5.48
CA ASP A 391 8.10 -17.32 4.68
C ASP A 391 7.38 -18.40 5.50
N ASN A 392 6.12 -18.68 5.15
CA ASN A 392 5.31 -19.69 5.81
C ASN A 392 5.90 -21.09 5.59
N GLY A 393 6.47 -21.33 4.41
CA GLY A 393 7.29 -22.51 4.14
C GLY A 393 6.49 -23.79 3.91
N ASN A 394 5.28 -23.68 3.38
CA ASN A 394 4.36 -24.82 3.20
C ASN A 394 4.94 -25.94 2.31
N PHE A 395 5.93 -25.63 1.47
CA PHE A 395 6.62 -26.60 0.62
C PHE A 395 8.07 -26.91 1.04
N HIS A 396 8.52 -26.42 2.20
CA HIS A 396 9.78 -26.87 2.80
C HIS A 396 9.67 -28.33 3.28
N SER A 397 10.80 -29.03 3.33
CA SER A 397 10.87 -30.42 3.79
C SER A 397 11.98 -30.61 4.83
N PRO A 398 11.65 -30.87 6.13
CA PRO A 398 10.31 -30.79 6.72
C PRO A 398 9.75 -29.35 6.68
N GLN A 399 8.44 -29.19 6.89
CA GLN A 399 7.81 -27.86 6.92
C GLN A 399 8.30 -27.04 8.13
N PHE A 400 8.55 -25.76 7.89
CA PHE A 400 8.87 -24.76 8.91
C PHE A 400 8.62 -23.35 8.40
N SER A 401 8.40 -22.41 9.31
CA SER A 401 8.29 -20.99 8.96
C SER A 401 9.52 -20.20 9.43
N ARG A 402 9.82 -19.11 8.72
CA ARG A 402 10.93 -18.20 9.06
C ARG A 402 10.64 -16.76 8.65
N ALA A 403 11.27 -15.83 9.34
CA ALA A 403 11.40 -14.45 8.86
C ALA A 403 12.68 -14.34 8.03
N VAL A 404 12.63 -13.63 6.90
CA VAL A 404 13.79 -13.42 6.03
C VAL A 404 13.94 -11.95 5.65
N GLU A 405 15.19 -11.53 5.44
CA GLU A 405 15.56 -10.25 4.86
C GLU A 405 16.44 -10.51 3.64
N TYR A 406 16.06 -9.93 2.50
CA TYR A 406 16.79 -10.02 1.25
C TYR A 406 17.28 -8.66 0.77
N ASN A 407 18.53 -8.60 0.33
CA ASN A 407 19.04 -7.50 -0.48
C ASN A 407 18.74 -7.76 -1.96
N LEU A 408 18.17 -6.76 -2.65
CA LEU A 408 17.76 -6.86 -4.05
C LEU A 408 18.66 -6.01 -4.94
N ASP A 409 19.26 -6.66 -5.94
CA ASP A 409 19.82 -6.01 -7.12
C ASP A 409 18.81 -6.14 -8.27
N GLU A 410 18.01 -5.09 -8.46
CA GLU A 410 16.94 -5.07 -9.47
C GLU A 410 17.48 -4.94 -10.92
N ILE A 411 18.73 -4.51 -11.09
CA ILE A 411 19.38 -4.37 -12.41
C ILE A 411 20.06 -5.68 -12.79
N GLY A 412 20.93 -6.20 -11.92
CA GLY A 412 21.61 -7.48 -12.11
C GLY A 412 20.72 -8.69 -11.86
N LYS A 413 19.49 -8.48 -11.39
CA LYS A 413 18.49 -9.51 -11.07
C LYS A 413 19.04 -10.57 -10.13
N THR A 414 19.58 -10.11 -9.00
CA THR A 414 20.01 -11.02 -7.92
C THR A 414 19.32 -10.66 -6.61
N VAL A 415 18.98 -11.69 -5.84
CA VAL A 415 18.36 -11.56 -4.52
C VAL A 415 19.23 -12.32 -3.53
N THR A 416 19.77 -11.62 -2.54
CA THR A 416 20.74 -12.20 -1.59
C THR A 416 20.12 -12.24 -0.22
N LEU A 417 20.02 -13.43 0.39
CA LEU A 417 19.64 -13.55 1.80
C LEU A 417 20.72 -12.94 2.66
N VAL A 418 20.35 -11.92 3.44
CA VAL A 418 21.26 -11.22 4.34
C VAL A 418 20.97 -11.52 5.80
N TRP A 419 19.75 -11.94 6.12
CA TRP A 419 19.36 -12.36 7.45
C TRP A 419 18.16 -13.28 7.39
N GLU A 420 18.09 -14.24 8.31
CA GLU A 420 16.90 -15.02 8.58
C GLU A 420 16.77 -15.32 10.08
N TYR A 421 15.54 -15.60 10.51
CA TYR A 421 15.29 -16.21 11.81
C TYR A 421 14.30 -17.36 11.67
N ARG A 422 14.72 -18.52 12.20
CA ARG A 422 13.90 -19.70 12.37
C ARG A 422 13.82 -20.03 13.85
N ASN A 423 12.61 -20.27 14.36
CA ASN A 423 12.44 -20.59 15.77
C ASN A 423 13.17 -21.88 16.16
N ASN A 424 13.62 -21.95 17.41
CA ASN A 424 14.16 -23.17 18.01
C ASN A 424 13.43 -23.49 19.33
N PRO A 425 12.65 -24.59 19.41
CA PRO A 425 12.42 -25.58 18.37
C PRO A 425 11.69 -25.00 17.15
N THR A 426 11.87 -25.65 16.00
CA THR A 426 11.20 -25.25 14.77
C THR A 426 9.69 -25.24 14.95
N ILE A 427 9.05 -24.18 14.45
CA ILE A 427 7.60 -24.06 14.36
C ILE A 427 7.18 -23.84 12.90
N TYR A 428 5.91 -24.10 12.63
CA TYR A 428 5.31 -23.98 11.32
C TYR A 428 3.93 -23.33 11.48
N GLY A 429 3.74 -22.21 10.79
CA GLY A 429 2.46 -21.53 10.61
C GLY A 429 2.14 -21.50 9.12
N PHE A 430 1.16 -22.30 8.69
CA PHE A 430 0.86 -22.50 7.27
C PHE A 430 0.23 -21.30 6.56
N ALA A 431 -0.18 -20.27 7.31
CA ALA A 431 -0.92 -19.11 6.86
C ALA A 431 -0.64 -17.89 7.75
N MET A 432 -0.98 -16.71 7.24
CA MET A 432 -0.83 -15.43 7.92
C MET A 432 0.62 -15.11 8.32
N GLY A 433 0.81 -14.19 9.26
CA GLY A 433 2.11 -13.84 9.83
C GLY A 433 2.65 -12.49 9.34
N SER A 434 3.63 -11.97 10.06
CA SER A 434 4.23 -10.67 9.81
C SER A 434 5.69 -10.61 10.22
N VAL A 435 6.44 -9.72 9.58
CA VAL A 435 7.81 -9.36 9.96
C VAL A 435 7.92 -7.85 10.02
N GLN A 436 8.47 -7.33 11.11
CA GLN A 436 8.68 -5.89 11.31
C GLN A 436 10.06 -5.64 11.91
N ARG A 437 10.93 -4.95 11.17
CA ARG A 437 12.18 -4.41 11.71
C ARG A 437 11.86 -3.23 12.63
N LEU A 438 12.40 -3.25 13.85
CA LEU A 438 12.20 -2.25 14.90
C LEU A 438 13.36 -1.27 14.97
N GLU A 439 13.13 -0.11 15.62
CA GLU A 439 14.10 1.00 15.68
C GLU A 439 15.42 0.62 16.37
N ASN A 440 15.38 -0.27 17.37
CA ASN A 440 16.58 -0.74 18.06
C ASN A 440 17.35 -1.83 17.27
N GLY A 441 16.90 -2.17 16.06
CA GLY A 441 17.48 -3.21 15.21
C GLY A 441 16.88 -4.61 15.43
N ASN A 442 16.08 -4.82 16.47
CA ASN A 442 15.38 -6.09 16.67
C ASN A 442 14.33 -6.30 15.56
N THR A 443 13.88 -7.54 15.40
CA THR A 443 12.82 -7.90 14.47
C THR A 443 11.67 -8.50 15.25
N LEU A 444 10.47 -7.94 15.13
CA LEU A 444 9.23 -8.57 15.59
C LEU A 444 8.72 -9.51 14.51
N ILE A 445 8.38 -10.73 14.89
CA ILE A 445 7.85 -11.77 14.03
C ILE A 445 6.49 -12.18 14.60
N GLY A 446 5.42 -11.90 13.87
CA GLY A 446 4.11 -12.51 14.12
C GLY A 446 4.05 -13.84 13.40
N TRP A 447 3.86 -14.94 14.13
CA TRP A 447 3.99 -16.28 13.55
C TRP A 447 2.75 -16.77 12.79
N GLY A 448 1.69 -15.96 12.74
CA GLY A 448 0.46 -16.29 12.03
C GLY A 448 -0.27 -17.44 12.69
N PHE A 449 -0.70 -18.43 11.90
CA PHE A 449 -1.48 -19.56 12.39
C PHE A 449 -0.61 -20.63 13.10
N THR A 450 0.06 -20.24 14.19
CA THR A 450 0.82 -21.13 15.07
C THR A 450 1.08 -20.49 16.43
N THR A 451 1.80 -21.19 17.33
CA THR A 451 2.21 -20.67 18.63
C THR A 451 3.74 -20.72 18.78
N PRO A 452 4.40 -19.69 19.37
CA PRO A 452 3.85 -18.48 19.98
C PRO A 452 3.14 -17.54 19.00
N ALA A 453 2.35 -16.59 19.51
CA ALA A 453 1.68 -15.60 18.66
C ALA A 453 2.71 -14.66 18.01
N LEU A 454 3.73 -14.26 18.77
CA LEU A 454 4.84 -13.47 18.27
C LEU A 454 6.13 -13.72 19.05
N SER A 455 7.25 -13.39 18.40
CA SER A 455 8.58 -13.29 19.03
C SER A 455 9.25 -11.99 18.57
N GLU A 456 9.92 -11.32 19.48
CA GLU A 456 10.89 -10.28 19.16
C GLU A 456 12.30 -10.87 19.25
N VAL A 457 13.12 -10.68 18.22
CA VAL A 457 14.47 -11.24 18.13
C VAL A 457 15.49 -10.15 17.88
N THR A 458 16.61 -10.25 18.57
CA THR A 458 17.77 -9.37 18.39
C THR A 458 18.48 -9.64 17.05
N PRO A 459 19.31 -8.70 16.54
CA PRO A 459 20.06 -8.89 15.29
C PRO A 459 20.91 -10.17 15.26
N ASP A 460 21.44 -10.62 16.41
CA ASP A 460 22.23 -11.85 16.55
C ASP A 460 21.36 -13.10 16.79
N GLY A 461 20.04 -13.00 16.63
CA GLY A 461 19.10 -14.12 16.64
C GLY A 461 18.71 -14.61 18.03
N LYS A 462 18.96 -13.85 19.10
CA LYS A 462 18.46 -14.18 20.45
C LYS A 462 17.04 -13.64 20.64
N VAL A 463 16.16 -14.46 21.21
CA VAL A 463 14.81 -14.03 21.61
C VAL A 463 14.91 -12.95 22.69
N ALA A 464 14.32 -11.80 22.42
CA ALA A 464 14.17 -10.67 23.32
C ALA A 464 12.86 -10.77 24.12
N LEU A 465 11.78 -11.15 23.43
CA LEU A 465 10.43 -11.28 23.97
C LEU A 465 9.66 -12.35 23.21
N GLU A 466 8.80 -13.10 23.90
CA GLU A 466 7.86 -14.04 23.29
C GLU A 466 6.49 -13.86 23.94
N MET A 467 5.43 -13.72 23.13
CA MET A 467 4.04 -13.62 23.62
C MET A 467 3.20 -14.77 23.08
N LYS A 468 2.37 -15.34 23.95
CA LYS A 468 1.40 -16.40 23.64
C LYS A 468 0.01 -16.02 24.09
N PHE A 469 -0.97 -16.41 23.29
CA PHE A 469 -2.35 -16.53 23.71
C PHE A 469 -2.59 -17.90 24.38
N PRO A 470 -3.71 -18.07 25.11
CA PRO A 470 -4.08 -19.37 25.67
C PRO A 470 -4.70 -20.27 24.60
N GLY A 471 -4.55 -21.59 24.77
CA GLY A 471 -5.16 -22.59 23.90
C GLY A 471 -4.71 -22.48 22.44
N ASN A 472 -5.68 -22.46 21.52
CA ASN A 472 -5.46 -22.43 20.07
C ASN A 472 -5.70 -21.04 19.45
N ILE A 473 -5.78 -20.00 20.30
CA ILE A 473 -5.91 -18.62 19.83
C ILE A 473 -4.57 -18.20 19.21
N VAL A 474 -4.66 -17.56 18.05
CA VAL A 474 -3.50 -17.08 17.29
C VAL A 474 -3.68 -15.59 16.95
N SER A 475 -2.68 -14.97 16.33
CA SER A 475 -2.82 -13.62 15.78
C SER A 475 -2.67 -13.65 14.27
N TYR A 476 -3.51 -12.92 13.53
CA TYR A 476 -3.36 -12.78 12.08
C TYR A 476 -1.99 -12.16 11.73
N ARG A 477 -1.71 -11.02 12.35
CA ARG A 477 -0.40 -10.36 12.31
C ARG A 477 -0.07 -9.83 13.70
N ALA A 478 1.20 -9.53 13.91
CA ALA A 478 1.65 -8.80 15.09
C ALA A 478 2.51 -7.62 14.68
N PHE A 479 2.31 -6.49 15.35
CA PHE A 479 3.11 -5.29 15.16
C PHE A 479 3.51 -4.68 16.48
N LYS A 480 4.49 -3.79 16.45
CA LYS A 480 4.94 -3.01 17.60
C LYS A 480 5.15 -1.57 17.20
N PHE A 481 4.57 -0.67 17.98
CA PHE A 481 4.63 0.77 17.74
C PHE A 481 4.87 1.53 19.04
N ASN A 482 5.59 2.64 18.93
CA ASN A 482 5.59 3.65 19.99
C ASN A 482 4.19 4.29 19.98
N TRP A 483 3.37 3.90 20.94
CA TRP A 483 1.99 4.35 21.09
C TRP A 483 1.85 4.76 22.54
N ASP A 484 1.58 6.03 22.84
CA ASP A 484 1.28 6.55 24.17
C ASP A 484 0.10 7.51 24.05
N ASN A 485 -0.93 7.36 24.88
CA ASN A 485 -1.98 8.37 25.00
C ASN A 485 -1.31 9.69 25.37
N ILE A 486 -1.25 10.62 24.42
CA ILE A 486 -1.16 12.04 24.76
C ILE A 486 -2.45 12.29 25.53
N THR A 487 -2.34 12.32 26.86
CA THR A 487 -3.49 12.51 27.73
C THR A 487 -4.15 13.84 27.36
N SER A 488 -5.41 13.73 26.96
CA SER A 488 -6.24 14.80 26.48
C SER A 488 -6.35 15.93 27.51
N THR A 489 -5.95 17.13 27.10
CA THR A 489 -6.72 18.33 27.42
C THR A 489 -6.89 19.16 26.15
N GLY A 490 -8.08 19.04 25.53
CA GLY A 490 -8.61 20.09 24.65
C GLY A 490 -8.87 19.72 23.18
N SER A 491 -10.11 19.32 22.91
CA SER A 491 -10.90 19.64 21.69
C SER A 491 -10.36 19.29 20.30
N ASN A 492 -11.12 18.42 19.62
CA ASN A 492 -11.26 18.27 18.16
C ASN A 492 -10.70 19.41 17.31
N SER A 493 -9.56 19.19 16.64
CA SER A 493 -9.25 19.60 15.27
C SER A 493 -7.85 19.10 14.92
N GLY A 494 -7.64 18.65 13.68
CA GLY A 494 -6.43 17.94 13.22
C GLY A 494 -5.15 18.54 13.78
N LEU A 495 -4.33 17.69 14.43
CA LEU A 495 -3.16 18.03 15.25
C LEU A 495 -2.42 19.29 14.75
N VAL A 496 -2.89 20.43 15.24
CA VAL A 496 -2.17 21.69 15.13
C VAL A 496 -1.02 21.55 16.10
N PRO A 497 0.23 21.54 15.61
CA PRO A 497 1.38 21.39 16.50
C PRO A 497 1.38 22.55 17.50
N GLU A 498 1.71 22.28 18.76
CA GLU A 498 1.65 23.32 19.82
C GLU A 498 2.76 24.37 19.68
N SER A 499 3.80 24.08 18.90
CA SER A 499 4.96 24.95 18.72
C SER A 499 5.55 24.88 17.32
N TYR A 500 6.26 25.94 16.94
CA TYR A 500 7.06 25.92 15.72
C TYR A 500 8.24 24.96 15.89
N SER A 501 8.53 24.14 14.88
CA SER A 501 9.66 23.21 14.92
C SER A 501 10.37 23.11 13.57
N LEU A 502 11.68 22.88 13.61
CA LEU A 502 12.49 22.50 12.44
C LEU A 502 13.37 21.31 12.82
N ALA A 503 13.03 20.14 12.29
CA ALA A 503 13.75 18.90 12.54
C ALA A 503 15.10 18.89 11.81
N GLN A 504 16.01 18.05 12.29
CA GLN A 504 17.21 17.70 11.56
C GLN A 504 16.83 16.93 10.29
N ASN A 505 17.39 17.29 9.15
CA ASN A 505 17.13 16.59 7.89
C ASN A 505 17.55 15.12 8.01
N TYR A 506 16.80 14.21 7.40
CA TYR A 506 17.09 12.78 7.43
C TYR A 506 16.96 12.16 6.03
N PRO A 507 17.98 11.41 5.57
CA PRO A 507 19.27 11.15 6.23
C PRO A 507 20.15 12.41 6.35
N ASN A 508 21.13 12.40 7.26
CA ASN A 508 22.21 13.40 7.34
C ASN A 508 23.48 12.77 7.96
N PRO A 509 24.59 12.59 7.22
CA PRO A 509 24.80 13.00 5.84
C PRO A 509 23.85 12.31 4.83
N PHE A 510 23.62 12.94 3.68
CA PHE A 510 22.68 12.45 2.65
C PHE A 510 23.33 12.38 1.25
N ASN A 511 22.77 11.54 0.37
CA ASN A 511 23.20 11.38 -1.02
C ASN A 511 22.05 10.97 -1.96
N PRO A 512 21.69 11.77 -2.97
CA PRO A 512 21.69 13.24 -2.96
C PRO A 512 20.38 13.79 -2.36
N VAL A 513 19.48 12.92 -1.87
CA VAL A 513 18.13 13.29 -1.40
C VAL A 513 18.02 13.21 0.12
N THR A 514 17.33 14.16 0.73
CA THR A 514 17.01 14.18 2.17
C THR A 514 15.62 14.76 2.42
N SER A 515 15.02 14.42 3.55
CA SER A 515 13.72 14.96 3.99
C SER A 515 13.91 15.95 5.13
N ILE A 516 13.17 17.06 5.10
CA ILE A 516 13.17 18.10 6.14
C ILE A 516 11.75 18.23 6.70
N SER A 517 11.57 17.83 7.95
CA SER A 517 10.30 17.99 8.66
C SER A 517 10.25 19.29 9.46
N TYR A 518 9.10 19.96 9.47
CA TYR A 518 8.85 21.17 10.25
C TYR A 518 7.38 21.28 10.64
N SER A 519 7.11 22.07 11.67
CA SER A 519 5.76 22.28 12.21
C SER A 519 5.48 23.76 12.39
N ILE A 520 4.26 24.21 12.10
CA ILE A 520 3.80 25.58 12.40
C ILE A 520 2.47 25.53 13.17
N PRO A 521 2.37 26.15 14.35
CA PRO A 521 1.18 26.14 15.21
C PRO A 521 0.09 27.10 14.72
N VAL A 522 0.44 28.05 13.85
CA VAL A 522 -0.47 29.08 13.35
C VAL A 522 -0.26 29.21 11.84
N ALA A 523 -1.36 29.34 11.10
CA ALA A 523 -1.33 29.57 9.66
C ALA A 523 -0.60 30.87 9.33
N GLY A 524 0.21 30.87 8.27
CA GLY A 524 0.99 32.04 7.89
C GLY A 524 1.93 31.76 6.72
N ASN A 525 2.65 32.80 6.28
CA ASN A 525 3.69 32.64 5.28
C ASN A 525 4.89 31.90 5.87
N VAL A 526 5.28 30.83 5.20
CA VAL A 526 6.42 30.00 5.55
C VAL A 526 7.46 30.07 4.44
N SER A 527 8.73 30.27 4.81
CA SER A 527 9.84 30.08 3.89
C SER A 527 10.86 29.09 4.43
N ILE A 528 11.29 28.16 3.56
CA ILE A 528 12.44 27.30 3.81
C ILE A 528 13.44 27.50 2.69
N ARG A 529 14.63 27.96 3.03
CA ARG A 529 15.71 28.26 2.09
C ARG A 529 16.99 27.56 2.51
N VAL A 530 17.76 27.13 1.51
CA VAL A 530 19.05 26.46 1.65
C VAL A 530 20.17 27.44 1.30
N TYR A 531 21.22 27.44 2.10
CA TYR A 531 22.38 28.31 1.99
C TYR A 531 23.69 27.52 1.97
N ASP A 532 24.68 28.03 1.27
CA ASP A 532 26.06 27.55 1.38
C ASP A 532 26.76 28.12 2.63
N MET A 533 28.00 27.66 2.90
CA MET A 533 28.79 28.13 4.05
C MET A 533 29.22 29.60 3.97
N MET A 534 29.07 30.25 2.81
CA MET A 534 29.29 31.70 2.64
C MET A 534 28.02 32.51 2.91
N GLY A 535 26.92 31.85 3.27
CA GLY A 535 25.61 32.48 3.53
C GLY A 535 24.85 32.86 2.27
N ARG A 536 25.25 32.38 1.08
CA ARG A 536 24.52 32.61 -0.16
C ARG A 536 23.36 31.63 -0.26
N GLU A 537 22.16 32.14 -0.55
CA GLU A 537 21.01 31.28 -0.85
C GLU A 537 21.25 30.53 -2.17
N ILE A 538 21.10 29.20 -2.12
CA ILE A 538 21.30 28.32 -3.27
C ILE A 538 19.99 27.66 -3.74
N LYS A 539 18.96 27.60 -2.89
CA LYS A 539 17.66 27.02 -3.22
C LYS A 539 16.57 27.50 -2.26
N SER A 540 15.42 27.90 -2.78
CA SER A 540 14.18 28.02 -2.01
C SER A 540 13.38 26.71 -2.14
N LEU A 541 13.03 26.08 -1.01
CA LEU A 541 12.25 24.85 -0.95
C LEU A 541 10.76 25.11 -0.69
N VAL A 542 10.45 26.10 0.15
CA VAL A 542 9.09 26.54 0.47
C VAL A 542 9.08 28.06 0.49
N SER A 543 8.04 28.68 -0.06
CA SER A 543 7.81 30.14 0.01
C SER A 543 6.34 30.44 -0.27
N GLU A 544 5.45 30.01 0.61
CA GLU A 544 4.01 30.10 0.43
C GLU A 544 3.25 30.23 1.77
N TYR A 545 1.95 30.54 1.68
CA TYR A 545 1.06 30.52 2.84
C TYR A 545 0.71 29.08 3.20
N LYS A 546 0.90 28.69 4.47
CA LYS A 546 0.58 27.36 5.00
C LYS A 546 -0.45 27.46 6.12
N GLN A 547 -1.29 26.43 6.25
CA GLN A 547 -2.19 26.29 7.40
C GLN A 547 -1.40 25.83 8.64
N ALA A 548 -2.01 25.90 9.82
CA ALA A 548 -1.39 25.31 11.00
C ALA A 548 -1.28 23.78 10.82
N GLY A 549 -0.10 23.20 11.06
CA GLY A 549 0.15 21.79 10.78
C GLY A 549 1.63 21.41 10.78
N SER A 550 1.88 20.11 10.67
CA SER A 550 3.21 19.54 10.46
C SER A 550 3.41 19.15 9.00
N TYR A 551 4.61 19.39 8.48
CA TYR A 551 4.96 19.28 7.08
C TYR A 551 6.28 18.53 6.92
N ASN A 552 6.42 17.82 5.81
CA ASN A 552 7.68 17.20 5.41
C ASN A 552 7.96 17.56 3.95
N ILE A 553 9.18 18.02 3.67
CA ILE A 553 9.62 18.39 2.33
C ILE A 553 10.85 17.59 1.92
N LEU A 554 10.89 17.20 0.65
CA LEU A 554 12.02 16.48 0.08
C LEU A 554 12.97 17.48 -0.60
N PHE A 555 14.27 17.37 -0.32
CA PHE A 555 15.33 18.14 -0.94
C PHE A 555 16.26 17.22 -1.75
N ASP A 556 16.20 17.35 -3.08
CA ASP A 556 17.15 16.73 -4.01
C ASP A 556 18.31 17.70 -4.30
N ALA A 557 19.51 17.29 -3.87
CA ALA A 557 20.73 18.06 -4.03
C ALA A 557 21.65 17.55 -5.14
N SER A 558 21.13 16.80 -6.13
CA SER A 558 21.92 16.19 -7.21
C SER A 558 22.80 17.20 -7.97
N ASN A 559 22.35 18.45 -8.09
CA ASN A 559 23.05 19.53 -8.79
C ASN A 559 24.02 20.34 -7.92
N PHE A 560 24.21 19.99 -6.64
CA PHE A 560 25.13 20.68 -5.72
C PHE A 560 26.39 19.85 -5.44
N ALA A 561 27.48 20.51 -5.05
CA ALA A 561 28.74 19.81 -4.71
C ALA A 561 28.64 19.19 -3.31
N SER A 562 29.37 18.09 -3.05
CA SER A 562 29.49 17.53 -1.71
C SER A 562 30.01 18.58 -0.73
N GLY A 563 29.45 18.64 0.47
CA GLY A 563 29.79 19.68 1.43
C GLY A 563 28.72 19.93 2.47
N VAL A 564 28.97 20.94 3.30
CA VAL A 564 28.07 21.38 4.36
C VAL A 564 27.17 22.49 3.83
N TYR A 565 25.88 22.38 4.12
CA TYR A 565 24.86 23.38 3.80
C TYR A 565 24.06 23.71 5.06
N LEU A 566 23.44 24.89 5.06
CA LEU A 566 22.49 25.30 6.08
C LEU A 566 21.11 25.41 5.46
N TYR A 567 20.07 25.03 6.19
CA TYR A 567 18.69 25.34 5.80
C TYR A 567 18.01 26.10 6.94
N LYS A 568 17.19 27.08 6.55
CA LYS A 568 16.53 28.02 7.45
C LYS A 568 15.04 27.99 7.22
N LEU A 569 14.27 27.83 8.29
CA LEU A 569 12.83 28.05 8.35
C LEU A 569 12.54 29.45 8.89
N GLU A 570 11.68 30.18 8.20
CA GLU A 570 11.08 31.43 8.68
C GLU A 570 9.56 31.31 8.58
N ALA A 571 8.87 31.47 9.72
CA ALA A 571 7.41 31.45 9.79
C ALA A 571 6.94 32.48 10.83
N GLY A 572 6.40 33.60 10.37
CA GLY A 572 6.09 34.73 11.26
C GLY A 572 7.34 35.26 11.97
N SER A 573 7.34 35.24 13.31
CA SER A 573 8.49 35.63 14.14
C SER A 573 9.45 34.48 14.44
N TYR A 574 9.11 33.24 14.09
CA TYR A 574 9.95 32.08 14.35
C TYR A 574 11.00 31.92 13.24
N ILE A 575 12.26 31.81 13.66
CA ILE A 575 13.40 31.58 12.78
C ILE A 575 14.23 30.43 13.36
N ALA A 576 14.42 29.37 12.59
CA ALA A 576 15.28 28.26 12.96
C ALA A 576 16.22 27.90 11.81
N SER A 577 17.41 27.40 12.13
CA SER A 577 18.38 26.93 11.14
C SER A 577 19.02 25.63 11.59
N ARG A 578 19.35 24.78 10.62
CA ARG A 578 19.97 23.47 10.83
C ARG A 578 21.03 23.23 9.77
N LYS A 579 21.96 22.33 10.06
CA LYS A 579 23.10 21.99 9.21
C LYS A 579 22.86 20.64 8.55
N MET A 580 23.10 20.53 7.25
CA MET A 580 23.07 19.27 6.51
C MET A 580 24.39 19.04 5.77
N VAL A 581 24.72 17.77 5.54
CA VAL A 581 25.97 17.34 4.91
C VAL A 581 25.64 16.49 3.69
N LEU A 582 25.91 17.01 2.50
CA LEU A 582 25.79 16.26 1.25
C LEU A 582 27.08 15.48 1.01
N ILE A 583 26.98 14.17 0.83
CA ILE A 583 28.07 13.29 0.39
C ILE A 583 27.68 12.77 -0.99
N LYS A 584 28.62 12.76 -1.92
CA LYS A 584 28.44 12.13 -3.24
C LYS A 584 29.35 10.93 -3.35
#